data_AF-A0A7S2QHH3-F1
#
_entry.id   AF-A0A7S2QHH3-F1
#
_cell.length_a   1.000
_cell.length_b   1.000
_cell.length_c   1.000
_cell.angle_alpha   90.00
_cell.angle_beta   90.00
_cell.angle_gamma   90.00
#
_symmetry.space_group_name_H-M   'P 1'
#
loop_
_entity.id
_entity.type
_entity.pdbx_description
1 polymer ?
#
loop_
_entity_poly.entity_id
_entity_poly.type
_entity_poly.pdbx_seq_one_letter_code
_entity_poly.pdbx_strand_id
1 'polypeptide(L)'
;KIYSAGPHAPMRWQLPHLSDEDAAKRAADAVEGGDGSGWELAGDDFLPLPLLKGRCVEDVATLMLRSMAPKAAEFAFPLRVPLRVEQLRTDLFKGVVCAPKDRVWLYLALCIKRPLLLHELVETFLTCDPDMREHLINSIEEALKYIPASEPELLVLVQQAAPETERLIIKVLHILVQTSQGKEPLSKEYGVAVTRLYNITKNPRLLVPVFDLLERKSLLDFLPAVMQLEVEEVTAAFQQLIRSKAPTLSIPELLTELHHMNNGTENIVPVKFSMQALNVLFGMREQFDPKVYGIVIQALVEESGSLPTLFMRTVIQVVKEVPRLCDFIVMQILPRLVRQEVWSDDVMWRGFMIVLQHTFASHSGGAARVLAMLPMSQLEDVLVQHPDWKAQLREFMARQPP
;
A
#
# COMPACT_ATOMS: atom_id res chain seq x y z
N LYS A 1 -29.40 -7.69 -15.92
CA LYS A 1 -29.35 -9.10 -16.36
C LYS A 1 -29.05 -9.13 -17.86
N ILE A 2 -27.79 -9.00 -18.25
CA ILE A 2 -27.39 -9.18 -19.66
C ILE A 2 -26.03 -9.87 -19.66
N TYR A 3 -26.03 -11.20 -19.67
CA TYR A 3 -24.86 -11.99 -20.08
C TYR A 3 -25.31 -13.22 -20.86
N SER A 4 -24.91 -13.25 -22.13
CA SER A 4 -24.72 -14.41 -23.04
C SER A 4 -25.97 -15.22 -23.45
N ALA A 5 -26.02 -15.93 -24.59
CA ALA A 5 -24.94 -16.50 -25.40
C ALA A 5 -25.34 -16.66 -26.88
N GLY A 6 -24.38 -16.45 -27.79
CA GLY A 6 -24.49 -16.78 -29.22
C GLY A 6 -23.09 -17.03 -29.82
N PRO A 7 -22.95 -17.82 -30.90
CA PRO A 7 -21.68 -18.43 -31.31
C PRO A 7 -20.80 -17.51 -32.19
N HIS A 8 -20.93 -16.19 -32.08
CA HIS A 8 -20.21 -15.23 -32.94
C HIS A 8 -19.09 -14.54 -32.17
N ALA A 9 -17.99 -14.25 -32.87
CA ALA A 9 -16.83 -13.53 -32.34
C ALA A 9 -17.26 -12.26 -31.57
N PRO A 10 -16.68 -11.96 -30.40
CA PRO A 10 -17.09 -10.82 -29.59
C PRO A 10 -16.76 -9.52 -30.33
N MET A 11 -17.78 -8.93 -30.95
CA MET A 11 -17.70 -7.54 -31.38
C MET A 11 -17.59 -6.65 -30.15
N ARG A 12 -16.75 -5.62 -30.27
CA ARG A 12 -16.53 -4.55 -29.30
C ARG A 12 -17.86 -3.85 -28.98
N TRP A 13 -18.53 -4.37 -27.95
CA TRP A 13 -19.47 -3.78 -26.99
C TRP A 13 -20.52 -2.81 -27.54
N GLN A 14 -21.67 -3.36 -27.93
CA GLN A 14 -22.89 -2.62 -28.33
C GLN A 14 -23.72 -2.18 -27.10
N LEU A 15 -24.25 -0.95 -27.14
CA LEU A 15 -25.63 -0.52 -26.78
C LEU A 15 -25.77 1.01 -26.97
N PRO A 16 -26.97 1.59 -27.21
CA PRO A 16 -27.76 1.55 -28.44
C PRO A 16 -27.89 2.96 -29.06
N HIS A 17 -26.96 3.45 -29.88
CA HIS A 17 -27.12 4.77 -30.54
C HIS A 17 -26.53 4.79 -31.96
N LEU A 18 -27.42 5.02 -32.95
CA LEU A 18 -27.25 4.92 -34.41
C LEU A 18 -26.72 3.55 -34.85
N SER A 19 -27.57 2.75 -35.50
CA SER A 19 -27.10 1.53 -36.15
C SER A 19 -26.01 1.89 -37.16
N ASP A 20 -25.03 1.01 -37.39
CA ASP A 20 -23.99 1.26 -38.40
C ASP A 20 -24.63 1.50 -39.80
N GLU A 21 -25.85 1.00 -40.04
CA GLU A 21 -26.68 1.31 -41.22
C GLU A 21 -27.16 2.76 -41.26
N ASP A 22 -27.59 3.34 -40.13
CA ASP A 22 -28.05 4.74 -40.04
C ASP A 22 -26.88 5.73 -40.17
N ALA A 23 -25.68 5.34 -39.73
CA ALA A 23 -24.46 6.11 -39.91
C ALA A 23 -23.96 6.05 -41.37
N ALA A 24 -24.05 4.88 -42.02
CA ALA A 24 -23.65 4.68 -43.40
C ALA A 24 -24.60 5.36 -44.41
N LYS A 25 -25.92 5.31 -44.18
CA LYS A 25 -26.91 6.00 -45.04
C LYS A 25 -26.68 7.51 -45.10
N ARG A 26 -26.39 8.14 -43.95
CA ARG A 26 -26.12 9.59 -43.90
C ARG A 26 -24.77 9.99 -44.49
N ALA A 27 -23.81 9.06 -44.53
CA ALA A 27 -22.56 9.28 -45.25
C ALA A 27 -22.75 9.15 -46.77
N ALA A 28 -23.65 8.29 -47.22
CA ALA A 28 -24.02 8.15 -48.64
C ALA A 28 -24.82 9.35 -49.15
N ASP A 29 -25.75 9.88 -48.36
CA ASP A 29 -26.52 11.09 -48.70
C ASP A 29 -25.65 12.35 -48.92
N ALA A 30 -24.45 12.38 -48.31
CA ALA A 30 -23.47 13.46 -48.51
C ALA A 30 -22.62 13.30 -49.78
N VAL A 31 -22.64 12.12 -50.41
CA VAL A 31 -21.80 11.76 -51.57
C VAL A 31 -22.61 11.79 -52.88
N GLU A 32 -23.93 11.60 -52.85
CA GLU A 32 -24.77 11.55 -54.06
C GLU A 32 -25.24 12.93 -54.58
N GLY A 33 -24.81 14.03 -53.96
CA GLY A 33 -25.15 15.41 -54.35
C GLY A 33 -24.16 16.10 -55.29
N GLY A 34 -23.94 15.55 -56.49
CA GLY A 34 -23.74 16.30 -57.75
C GLY A 34 -22.54 17.25 -57.96
N ASP A 35 -21.66 16.79 -58.87
CA ASP A 35 -20.93 17.49 -59.94
C ASP A 35 -19.82 18.53 -59.67
N GLY A 36 -18.70 18.28 -60.37
CA GLY A 36 -17.50 19.10 -60.35
C GLY A 36 -17.63 20.37 -61.19
N SER A 37 -17.66 21.51 -60.52
CA SER A 37 -16.94 22.74 -60.89
C SER A 37 -17.24 23.80 -59.83
N GLY A 38 -16.20 24.30 -59.17
CA GLY A 38 -16.32 25.33 -58.14
C GLY A 38 -16.42 24.75 -56.73
N TRP A 39 -15.28 24.60 -56.07
CA TRP A 39 -15.25 24.40 -54.62
C TRP A 39 -15.45 25.76 -53.94
N GLU A 40 -16.62 26.36 -54.15
CA GLU A 40 -17.08 27.40 -53.23
C GLU A 40 -17.44 26.70 -51.93
N LEU A 41 -16.73 27.10 -50.87
CA LEU A 41 -16.96 26.73 -49.48
C LEU A 41 -18.41 27.04 -49.12
N ALA A 42 -19.29 26.06 -49.26
CA ALA A 42 -20.66 26.17 -48.78
C ALA A 42 -20.65 26.17 -47.25
N GLY A 43 -21.03 27.30 -46.67
CA GLY A 43 -21.09 27.54 -45.24
C GLY A 43 -22.01 26.53 -44.54
N ASP A 44 -21.38 25.68 -43.73
CA ASP A 44 -21.73 25.37 -42.34
C ASP A 44 -20.78 24.25 -41.87
N ASP A 45 -19.52 24.63 -41.64
CA ASP A 45 -18.45 23.77 -41.08
C ASP A 45 -18.65 23.48 -39.58
N PHE A 46 -19.91 23.30 -39.15
CA PHE A 46 -20.24 22.97 -37.78
C PHE A 46 -21.23 21.82 -37.77
N LEU A 47 -20.75 20.63 -37.41
CA LEU A 47 -21.63 19.58 -36.90
C LEU A 47 -22.31 20.15 -35.64
N PRO A 48 -23.65 20.26 -35.61
CA PRO A 48 -24.37 20.69 -34.41
C PRO A 48 -23.92 19.82 -33.23
N LEU A 49 -23.44 20.45 -32.15
CA LEU A 49 -23.06 19.77 -30.89
C LEU A 49 -24.07 18.68 -30.43
N PRO A 50 -25.39 18.82 -30.62
CA PRO A 50 -26.36 17.77 -30.28
C PRO A 50 -26.28 16.49 -31.13
N LEU A 51 -25.61 16.52 -32.29
CA LEU A 51 -25.42 15.38 -33.21
C LEU A 51 -24.12 14.63 -32.96
N LEU A 52 -23.13 15.24 -32.29
CA LEU A 52 -21.94 14.57 -31.77
C LEU A 52 -22.29 13.82 -30.47
N LYS A 53 -23.15 12.79 -30.55
CA LYS A 53 -23.52 11.97 -29.39
C LYS A 53 -22.56 10.80 -29.20
N GLY A 54 -21.91 10.76 -28.04
CA GLY A 54 -21.20 9.60 -27.48
C GLY A 54 -19.98 9.19 -28.30
N ARG A 55 -20.18 8.36 -29.33
CA ARG A 55 -19.13 7.65 -30.06
C ARG A 55 -18.11 8.58 -30.72
N CYS A 56 -18.54 9.69 -31.32
CA CYS A 56 -17.59 10.62 -31.97
C CYS A 56 -16.64 11.30 -30.96
N VAL A 57 -17.12 11.64 -29.76
CA VAL A 57 -16.27 12.27 -28.73
C VAL A 57 -15.27 11.25 -28.19
N GLU A 58 -15.71 10.01 -27.99
CA GLU A 58 -14.84 8.91 -27.57
C GLU A 58 -13.82 8.53 -28.64
N ASP A 59 -14.23 8.48 -29.90
CA ASP A 59 -13.36 8.18 -31.04
C ASP A 59 -12.28 9.26 -31.17
N VAL A 60 -12.66 10.55 -31.08
CA VAL A 60 -11.71 11.67 -31.10
C VAL A 60 -10.77 11.61 -29.90
N ALA A 61 -11.30 11.39 -28.70
CA ALA A 61 -10.47 11.30 -27.50
C ALA A 61 -9.52 10.10 -27.55
N THR A 62 -9.96 8.96 -28.08
CA THR A 62 -9.12 7.77 -28.24
C THR A 62 -8.06 7.99 -29.30
N LEU A 63 -8.38 8.69 -30.41
CA LEU A 63 -7.39 9.13 -31.37
C LEU A 63 -6.35 10.08 -30.74
N MET A 64 -6.80 11.02 -29.90
CA MET A 64 -5.91 11.92 -29.17
C MET A 64 -4.99 11.14 -28.21
N LEU A 65 -5.53 10.17 -27.48
CA LEU A 65 -4.77 9.31 -26.57
C LEU A 65 -3.73 8.49 -27.34
N ARG A 66 -4.13 7.76 -28.39
CA ARG A 66 -3.20 6.93 -29.18
C ARG A 66 -2.16 7.75 -29.93
N SER A 67 -2.43 9.02 -30.23
CA SER A 67 -1.44 9.92 -30.84
C SER A 67 -0.22 10.21 -29.95
N MET A 68 -0.30 9.86 -28.65
CA MET A 68 0.81 9.97 -27.71
C MET A 68 1.77 8.79 -27.78
N ALA A 69 1.35 7.67 -28.39
CA ALA A 69 2.24 6.54 -28.62
C ALA A 69 3.16 6.82 -29.84
N PRO A 70 4.32 6.15 -29.93
CA PRO A 70 5.17 6.21 -31.11
C PRO A 70 4.41 5.86 -32.39
N LYS A 71 4.79 6.45 -33.53
CA LYS A 71 4.14 6.17 -34.83
C LYS A 71 4.18 4.69 -35.27
N ALA A 72 5.12 3.92 -34.72
CA ALA A 72 5.27 2.49 -34.96
C ALA A 72 4.52 1.61 -33.96
N ALA A 73 3.75 2.19 -33.03
CA ALA A 73 2.99 1.43 -32.04
C ALA A 73 1.85 0.66 -32.73
N GLU A 74 1.84 -0.65 -32.50
CA GLU A 74 0.72 -1.51 -32.87
C GLU A 74 -0.22 -1.65 -31.67
N PHE A 75 -1.50 -1.35 -31.90
CA PHE A 75 -2.56 -1.53 -30.92
C PHE A 75 -3.28 -2.83 -31.20
N ALA A 76 -3.65 -3.58 -30.15
CA ALA A 76 -4.33 -4.85 -30.28
C ALA A 76 -5.69 -4.70 -30.97
N PHE A 77 -6.34 -3.54 -30.82
CA PHE A 77 -7.62 -3.25 -31.46
C PHE A 77 -7.52 -2.09 -32.45
N PRO A 78 -7.90 -2.28 -33.73
CA PRO A 78 -7.96 -1.18 -34.69
C PRO A 78 -9.13 -0.24 -34.36
N LEU A 79 -8.85 1.07 -34.37
CA LEU A 79 -9.89 2.08 -34.26
C LEU A 79 -10.72 2.13 -35.55
N ARG A 80 -11.99 1.74 -35.48
CA ARG A 80 -12.94 1.93 -36.58
C ARG A 80 -13.55 3.32 -36.50
N VAL A 81 -12.74 4.33 -36.78
CA VAL A 81 -13.19 5.72 -36.82
C VAL A 81 -13.81 6.02 -38.19
N PRO A 82 -14.93 6.76 -38.26
CA PRO A 82 -15.42 7.27 -39.53
C PRO A 82 -14.35 8.09 -40.27
N LEU A 83 -14.24 7.87 -41.59
CA LEU A 83 -13.24 8.51 -42.46
C LEU A 83 -13.14 10.04 -42.29
N ARG A 84 -14.29 10.68 -42.04
CA ARG A 84 -14.41 12.12 -41.83
C ARG A 84 -13.69 12.62 -40.56
N VAL A 85 -13.69 11.83 -39.48
CA VAL A 85 -12.98 12.17 -38.24
C VAL A 85 -11.48 11.92 -38.38
N GLU A 86 -11.08 10.95 -39.19
CA GLU A 86 -9.68 10.69 -39.52
C GLU A 86 -9.07 11.78 -40.42
N GLN A 87 -9.86 12.33 -41.35
CA GLN A 87 -9.51 13.54 -42.10
C GLN A 87 -9.37 14.75 -41.16
N LEU A 88 -10.35 14.99 -40.29
CA LEU A 88 -10.33 16.05 -39.28
C LEU A 88 -9.14 15.93 -38.33
N ARG A 89 -8.77 14.71 -37.92
CA ARG A 89 -7.53 14.42 -37.18
C ARG A 89 -6.32 14.93 -37.95
N THR A 90 -6.20 14.51 -39.21
CA THR A 90 -5.07 14.87 -40.06
C THR A 90 -4.96 16.39 -40.23
N ASP A 91 -6.10 17.10 -40.26
CA ASP A 91 -6.14 18.56 -40.36
C ASP A 91 -5.86 19.28 -39.03
N LEU A 92 -6.41 18.80 -37.91
CA LEU A 92 -6.15 19.32 -36.56
C LEU A 92 -4.69 19.16 -36.11
N PHE A 93 -4.03 18.08 -36.52
CA PHE A 93 -2.65 17.77 -36.13
C PHE A 93 -1.59 18.25 -37.14
N LYS A 94 -1.98 18.95 -38.21
CA LYS A 94 -1.04 19.66 -39.11
C LYS A 94 -0.37 20.87 -38.43
N GLY A 95 -0.94 21.39 -37.34
CA GLY A 95 -0.36 22.45 -36.50
C GLY A 95 0.02 21.95 -35.10
N VAL A 96 0.93 22.68 -34.42
CA VAL A 96 1.23 22.49 -32.99
C VAL A 96 0.07 23.04 -32.16
N VAL A 97 -1.08 22.35 -32.15
CA VAL A 97 -2.27 22.87 -31.44
C VAL A 97 -2.25 22.49 -29.95
N CYS A 98 -1.65 21.35 -29.59
CA CYS A 98 -1.68 20.85 -28.21
C CYS A 98 -0.54 19.85 -27.97
N ALA A 99 0.24 20.02 -26.90
CA ALA A 99 1.30 19.08 -26.54
C ALA A 99 0.70 17.71 -26.19
N PRO A 100 1.37 16.58 -26.47
CA PRO A 100 0.85 15.24 -26.14
C PRO A 100 0.41 15.10 -24.68
N LYS A 101 1.11 15.76 -23.76
CA LYS A 101 0.81 15.79 -22.32
C LYS A 101 -0.55 16.41 -21.99
N ASP A 102 -0.97 17.40 -22.77
CA ASP A 102 -2.22 18.12 -22.54
C ASP A 102 -3.44 17.36 -23.08
N ARG A 103 -3.22 16.45 -24.03
CA ARG A 103 -4.27 15.59 -24.64
C ARG A 103 -4.84 14.58 -23.65
N VAL A 104 -4.06 14.22 -22.63
CA VAL A 104 -4.44 13.27 -21.57
C VAL A 104 -5.62 13.78 -20.75
N TRP A 105 -5.67 15.08 -20.47
CA TRP A 105 -6.67 15.68 -19.58
C TRP A 105 -8.09 15.47 -20.05
N LEU A 106 -8.33 15.65 -21.36
CA LEU A 106 -9.64 15.41 -21.95
C LEU A 106 -10.04 13.93 -21.82
N TYR A 107 -9.11 13.02 -22.08
CA TYR A 107 -9.36 11.58 -21.99
C TYR A 107 -9.68 11.15 -20.55
N LEU A 108 -8.93 11.67 -19.58
CA LEU A 108 -9.17 11.44 -18.16
C LEU A 108 -10.55 11.96 -17.71
N ALA A 109 -10.96 13.14 -18.19
CA ALA A 109 -12.29 13.66 -17.91
C ALA A 109 -13.41 12.76 -18.44
N LEU A 110 -13.19 12.09 -19.58
CA LEU A 110 -14.13 11.10 -20.13
C LEU A 110 -14.14 9.80 -19.31
N CYS A 111 -12.98 9.36 -18.80
CA CYS A 111 -12.90 8.18 -17.93
C CYS A 111 -13.78 8.32 -16.68
N ILE A 112 -13.96 9.53 -16.15
CA ILE A 112 -14.86 9.81 -15.01
C ILE A 112 -16.32 9.47 -15.37
N LYS A 113 -16.74 9.76 -16.61
CA LYS A 113 -18.11 9.51 -17.08
C LYS A 113 -18.31 8.08 -17.57
N ARG A 114 -17.25 7.46 -18.11
CA ARG A 114 -17.26 6.10 -18.66
C ARG A 114 -15.97 5.38 -18.24
N PRO A 115 -15.97 4.71 -17.07
CA PRO A 115 -14.80 4.02 -16.53
C PRO A 115 -14.22 2.92 -17.43
N LEU A 116 -15.02 2.36 -18.36
CA LEU A 116 -14.55 1.40 -19.37
C LEU A 116 -13.36 1.93 -20.21
N LEU A 117 -13.27 3.25 -20.40
CA LEU A 117 -12.17 3.88 -21.14
C LEU A 117 -10.80 3.71 -20.45
N LEU A 118 -10.76 3.34 -19.17
CA LEU A 118 -9.51 3.07 -18.46
C LEU A 118 -8.73 1.90 -19.06
N HIS A 119 -9.39 0.91 -19.66
CA HIS A 119 -8.69 -0.24 -20.27
C HIS A 119 -7.88 0.18 -21.51
N GLU A 120 -8.43 1.09 -22.31
CA GLU A 120 -7.74 1.66 -23.47
C GLU A 120 -6.59 2.57 -23.05
N LEU A 121 -6.73 3.26 -21.92
CA LEU A 121 -5.64 4.01 -21.30
C LEU A 121 -4.48 3.09 -20.93
N VAL A 122 -4.76 1.92 -20.36
CA VAL A 122 -3.75 0.91 -20.02
C VAL A 122 -3.10 0.32 -21.28
N GLU A 123 -3.88 0.01 -22.31
CA GLU A 123 -3.33 -0.44 -23.60
C GLU A 123 -2.38 0.61 -24.19
N THR A 124 -2.78 1.88 -24.18
CA THR A 124 -1.94 2.97 -24.67
C THR A 124 -0.69 3.16 -23.81
N PHE A 125 -0.83 3.07 -22.48
CA PHE A 125 0.29 3.15 -21.53
C PHE A 125 1.39 2.13 -21.87
N LEU A 126 1.03 0.91 -22.27
CA LEU A 126 1.99 -0.12 -22.67
C LEU A 126 2.77 0.26 -23.94
N THR A 127 2.17 1.03 -24.84
CA THR A 127 2.81 1.47 -26.09
C THR A 127 3.62 2.76 -25.96
N CYS A 128 3.39 3.55 -24.92
CA CYS A 128 4.05 4.84 -24.70
C CYS A 128 5.53 4.70 -24.31
N ASP A 129 6.31 5.75 -24.59
CA ASP A 129 7.68 5.93 -24.10
C ASP A 129 7.74 6.16 -22.58
N PRO A 130 8.91 6.00 -21.93
CA PRO A 130 9.03 6.10 -20.46
C PRO A 130 8.58 7.45 -19.88
N ASP A 131 8.89 8.56 -20.55
CA ASP A 131 8.51 9.90 -20.08
C ASP A 131 6.99 10.08 -20.09
N MET A 132 6.34 9.55 -21.13
CA MET A 132 4.89 9.58 -21.24
C MET A 132 4.20 8.62 -20.26
N ARG A 133 4.77 7.43 -20.01
CA ARG A 133 4.27 6.51 -18.98
C ARG A 133 4.28 7.16 -17.60
N GLU A 134 5.36 7.87 -17.26
CA GLU A 134 5.47 8.59 -15.99
C GLU A 134 4.41 9.72 -15.91
N HIS A 135 4.21 10.47 -16.99
CA HIS A 135 3.17 11.49 -17.07
C HIS A 135 1.76 10.91 -16.86
N LEU A 136 1.46 9.76 -17.46
CA LEU A 136 0.19 9.05 -17.30
C LEU A 136 -0.04 8.57 -15.87
N ILE A 137 0.98 7.97 -15.22
CA ILE A 137 0.90 7.53 -13.82
C ILE A 137 0.58 8.70 -12.89
N ASN A 138 1.21 9.85 -13.13
CA ASN A 138 0.98 11.03 -12.29
C ASN A 138 -0.37 11.71 -12.58
N SER A 139 -0.88 11.60 -13.80
CA SER A 139 -2.14 12.23 -14.21
C SER A 139 -3.38 11.41 -13.86
N ILE A 140 -3.29 10.08 -13.75
CA ILE A 140 -4.47 9.20 -13.59
C ILE A 140 -5.29 9.49 -12.31
N GLU A 141 -4.66 10.05 -11.29
CA GLU A 141 -5.30 10.49 -10.06
C GLU A 141 -6.45 11.48 -10.30
N GLU A 142 -6.31 12.31 -11.32
CA GLU A 142 -7.26 13.36 -11.66
C GLU A 142 -8.58 12.80 -12.20
N ALA A 143 -8.57 11.58 -12.74
CA ALA A 143 -9.79 10.83 -13.07
C ALA A 143 -10.26 9.98 -11.89
N LEU A 144 -9.37 9.17 -11.32
CA LEU A 144 -9.73 8.14 -10.34
C LEU A 144 -10.33 8.70 -9.05
N LYS A 145 -9.97 9.93 -8.65
CA LYS A 145 -10.54 10.57 -7.46
C LYS A 145 -12.05 10.81 -7.53
N TYR A 146 -12.63 10.79 -8.74
CA TYR A 146 -14.06 11.00 -8.96
C TYR A 146 -14.82 9.70 -9.30
N ILE A 147 -14.12 8.58 -9.47
CA ILE A 147 -14.72 7.27 -9.76
C ILE A 147 -14.93 6.54 -8.43
N PRO A 148 -16.13 5.99 -8.16
CA PRO A 148 -16.37 5.22 -6.94
C PRO A 148 -15.53 3.93 -6.94
N ALA A 149 -14.99 3.55 -5.78
CA ALA A 149 -14.18 2.35 -5.64
C ALA A 149 -14.95 1.03 -5.89
N SER A 150 -16.29 1.09 -5.83
CA SER A 150 -17.22 0.01 -6.17
C SER A 150 -17.41 -0.19 -7.68
N GLU A 151 -16.82 0.66 -8.53
CA GLU A 151 -16.89 0.52 -9.98
C GLU A 151 -16.22 -0.78 -10.46
N PRO A 152 -16.95 -1.69 -11.15
CA PRO A 152 -16.43 -2.99 -11.56
C PRO A 152 -15.24 -2.90 -12.52
N GLU A 153 -15.19 -1.88 -13.38
CA GLU A 153 -14.10 -1.72 -14.36
C GLU A 153 -12.73 -1.52 -13.71
N LEU A 154 -12.69 -0.90 -12.52
CA LEU A 154 -11.45 -0.75 -11.74
C LEU A 154 -10.92 -2.10 -11.24
N LEU A 155 -11.83 -2.99 -10.83
CA LEU A 155 -11.45 -4.32 -10.41
C LEU A 155 -10.95 -5.15 -11.59
N VAL A 156 -11.62 -5.08 -12.74
CA VAL A 156 -11.17 -5.77 -13.97
C VAL A 156 -9.77 -5.30 -14.36
N LEU A 157 -9.48 -4.00 -14.26
CA LEU A 157 -8.16 -3.43 -14.53
C LEU A 157 -7.07 -4.04 -13.62
N VAL A 158 -7.36 -4.25 -12.33
CA VAL A 158 -6.43 -4.91 -11.40
C VAL A 158 -6.33 -6.42 -11.68
N GLN A 159 -7.42 -7.08 -12.05
CA GLN A 159 -7.43 -8.51 -12.39
C GLN A 159 -6.65 -8.82 -13.67
N GLN A 160 -6.65 -7.91 -14.63
CA GLN A 160 -5.92 -8.02 -15.90
C GLN A 160 -4.50 -7.45 -15.84
N ALA A 161 -4.07 -7.00 -14.66
CA ALA A 161 -2.73 -6.45 -14.49
C ALA A 161 -1.63 -7.45 -14.86
N ALA A 162 -0.57 -6.90 -15.46
CA ALA A 162 0.62 -7.61 -15.88
C ALA A 162 1.87 -6.93 -15.26
N PRO A 163 3.04 -7.58 -15.27
CA PRO A 163 4.27 -6.97 -14.72
C PRO A 163 4.57 -5.59 -15.31
N GLU A 164 4.25 -5.33 -16.58
CA GLU A 164 4.49 -4.03 -17.22
C GLU A 164 3.58 -2.92 -16.68
N THR A 165 2.38 -3.25 -16.20
CA THR A 165 1.41 -2.27 -15.66
C THR A 165 1.54 -2.07 -14.16
N GLU A 166 2.41 -2.81 -13.48
CA GLU A 166 2.53 -2.84 -12.03
C GLU A 166 2.58 -1.45 -11.38
N ARG A 167 3.45 -0.55 -11.88
CA ARG A 167 3.59 0.82 -11.31
C ARG A 167 2.28 1.60 -11.37
N LEU A 168 1.52 1.44 -12.46
CA LEU A 168 0.22 2.06 -12.62
C LEU A 168 -0.80 1.48 -11.63
N ILE A 169 -0.80 0.15 -11.47
CA ILE A 169 -1.69 -0.55 -10.53
C ILE A 169 -1.42 -0.13 -9.08
N ILE A 170 -0.15 -0.02 -8.68
CA ILE A 170 0.22 0.50 -7.36
C ILE A 170 -0.40 1.89 -7.14
N LYS A 171 -0.26 2.80 -8.11
CA LYS A 171 -0.83 4.15 -8.02
C LYS A 171 -2.37 4.11 -7.94
N VAL A 172 -3.02 3.31 -8.79
CA VAL A 172 -4.47 3.10 -8.77
C VAL A 172 -4.93 2.65 -7.38
N LEU A 173 -4.33 1.59 -6.83
CA LEU A 173 -4.70 1.05 -5.52
C LEU A 173 -4.55 2.07 -4.39
N HIS A 174 -3.45 2.83 -4.37
CA HIS A 174 -3.27 3.89 -3.37
C HIS A 174 -4.37 4.96 -3.47
N ILE A 175 -4.72 5.39 -4.68
CA ILE A 175 -5.80 6.37 -4.89
C ILE A 175 -7.13 5.79 -4.42
N LEU A 176 -7.43 4.54 -4.75
CA LEU A 176 -8.68 3.89 -4.33
C LEU A 176 -8.78 3.74 -2.81
N VAL A 177 -7.66 3.44 -2.12
CA VAL A 177 -7.63 3.41 -0.66
C VAL A 177 -7.86 4.80 -0.09
N GLN A 178 -7.25 5.83 -0.65
CA GLN A 178 -7.38 7.21 -0.19
C GLN A 178 -8.80 7.76 -0.40
N THR A 179 -9.43 7.48 -1.55
CA THR A 179 -10.77 7.99 -1.90
C THR A 179 -11.88 7.22 -1.21
N SER A 180 -11.63 5.95 -0.86
CA SER A 180 -12.59 5.08 -0.17
C SER A 180 -12.63 5.29 1.34
N GLN A 181 -11.64 5.97 1.94
CA GLN A 181 -11.58 6.20 3.39
C GLN A 181 -12.87 6.85 3.93
N GLY A 182 -13.66 6.04 4.66
CA GLY A 182 -14.89 6.49 5.32
C GLY A 182 -16.18 6.39 4.50
N LYS A 183 -16.15 5.87 3.26
CA LYS A 183 -17.36 5.67 2.45
C LYS A 183 -17.70 4.19 2.28
N GLU A 184 -16.89 3.43 1.55
CA GLU A 184 -17.12 2.03 1.22
C GLU A 184 -15.79 1.26 1.24
N PRO A 185 -15.70 0.10 1.90
CA PRO A 185 -14.48 -0.72 1.86
C PRO A 185 -14.28 -1.34 0.47
N LEU A 186 -13.01 -1.55 0.09
CA LEU A 186 -12.68 -2.28 -1.14
C LEU A 186 -13.16 -3.73 -1.06
N SER A 187 -13.60 -4.28 -2.20
CA SER A 187 -14.00 -5.69 -2.29
C SER A 187 -12.81 -6.62 -2.03
N LYS A 188 -13.06 -7.78 -1.39
CA LYS A 188 -12.05 -8.83 -1.17
C LYS A 188 -11.43 -9.35 -2.46
N GLU A 189 -12.12 -9.19 -3.59
CA GLU A 189 -11.61 -9.57 -4.91
C GLU A 189 -10.34 -8.79 -5.31
N TYR A 190 -10.17 -7.55 -4.83
CA TYR A 190 -8.93 -6.81 -5.02
C TYR A 190 -7.76 -7.50 -4.33
N GLY A 191 -7.94 -8.02 -3.11
CA GLY A 191 -6.91 -8.77 -2.40
C GLY A 191 -6.42 -9.99 -3.18
N VAL A 192 -7.35 -10.74 -3.79
CA VAL A 192 -7.03 -11.91 -4.63
C VAL A 192 -6.26 -11.51 -5.90
N ALA A 193 -6.74 -10.48 -6.60
CA ALA A 193 -6.10 -10.00 -7.83
C ALA A 193 -4.67 -9.48 -7.57
N VAL A 194 -4.49 -8.70 -6.49
CA VAL A 194 -3.18 -8.17 -6.10
C VAL A 194 -2.24 -9.28 -5.64
N THR A 195 -2.73 -10.27 -4.89
CA THR A 195 -1.92 -11.43 -4.48
C THR A 195 -1.42 -12.21 -5.69
N ARG A 196 -2.26 -12.38 -6.73
CA ARG A 196 -1.85 -12.99 -8.00
C ARG A 196 -0.72 -12.20 -8.66
N LEU A 197 -0.84 -10.88 -8.76
CA LEU A 197 0.19 -10.03 -9.37
C LEU A 197 1.49 -10.08 -8.57
N TYR A 198 1.41 -9.96 -7.24
CA TYR A 198 2.55 -10.10 -6.34
C TYR A 198 3.27 -11.44 -6.51
N ASN A 199 2.53 -12.54 -6.69
CA ASN A 199 3.14 -13.85 -6.90
C ASN A 199 4.00 -13.94 -8.16
N ILE A 200 3.73 -13.09 -9.16
CA ILE A 200 4.47 -12.99 -10.42
C ILE A 200 5.65 -12.03 -10.27
N THR A 201 5.41 -10.83 -9.74
CA THR A 201 6.41 -9.74 -9.74
C THR A 201 7.28 -9.70 -8.50
N LYS A 202 6.82 -10.30 -7.40
CA LYS A 202 7.44 -10.28 -6.07
C LYS A 202 7.68 -8.87 -5.51
N ASN A 203 6.91 -7.88 -5.95
CA ASN A 203 7.01 -6.51 -5.44
C ASN A 203 6.08 -6.27 -4.23
N PRO A 204 6.60 -6.15 -3.00
CA PRO A 204 5.78 -6.02 -1.79
C PRO A 204 4.98 -4.70 -1.74
N ARG A 205 5.34 -3.68 -2.52
CA ARG A 205 4.60 -2.40 -2.61
C ARG A 205 3.16 -2.57 -3.08
N LEU A 206 2.88 -3.64 -3.83
CA LEU A 206 1.54 -3.99 -4.27
C LEU A 206 0.60 -4.33 -3.11
N LEU A 207 1.12 -4.94 -2.04
CA LEU A 207 0.33 -5.47 -0.95
C LEU A 207 -0.07 -4.40 0.06
N VAL A 208 0.71 -3.32 0.15
CA VAL A 208 0.51 -2.25 1.13
C VAL A 208 -0.91 -1.66 1.06
N PRO A 209 -1.43 -1.25 -0.11
CA PRO A 209 -2.79 -0.72 -0.22
C PRO A 209 -3.89 -1.71 0.18
N VAL A 210 -3.65 -3.03 0.11
CA VAL A 210 -4.69 -4.05 0.26
C VAL A 210 -4.55 -4.90 1.51
N PHE A 211 -3.73 -4.49 2.49
CA PHE A 211 -3.49 -5.29 3.70
C PHE A 211 -4.77 -5.76 4.41
N ASP A 212 -5.77 -4.89 4.52
CA ASP A 212 -7.05 -5.19 5.19
C ASP A 212 -7.92 -6.20 4.42
N LEU A 213 -7.56 -6.48 3.17
CA LEU A 213 -8.25 -7.44 2.31
C LEU A 213 -7.57 -8.80 2.31
N LEU A 214 -6.35 -8.89 2.85
CA LEU A 214 -5.59 -10.12 2.92
C LEU A 214 -6.02 -10.94 4.14
N GLU A 215 -5.98 -12.26 3.98
CA GLU A 215 -6.11 -13.16 5.11
C GLU A 215 -4.88 -13.08 6.02
N ARG A 216 -5.07 -13.34 7.31
CA ARG A 216 -3.99 -13.27 8.32
C ARG A 216 -2.74 -14.04 7.88
N LYS A 217 -2.92 -15.27 7.39
CA LYS A 217 -1.80 -16.12 6.97
C LYS A 217 -0.99 -15.47 5.85
N SER A 218 -1.66 -15.01 4.80
CA SER A 218 -1.01 -14.35 3.67
C SER A 218 -0.32 -13.05 4.09
N LEU A 219 -0.93 -12.29 4.99
CA LEU A 219 -0.34 -11.07 5.53
C LEU A 219 0.98 -11.36 6.27
N LEU A 220 1.01 -12.41 7.11
CA LEU A 220 2.21 -12.84 7.81
C LEU A 220 3.29 -13.35 6.85
N ASP A 221 2.91 -14.10 5.82
CA ASP A 221 3.84 -14.60 4.80
C ASP A 221 4.53 -13.46 4.03
N PHE A 222 3.86 -12.31 3.88
CA PHE A 222 4.39 -11.16 3.12
C PHE A 222 5.03 -10.07 3.97
N LEU A 223 4.74 -10.03 5.28
CA LEU A 223 5.30 -9.05 6.20
C LEU A 223 6.84 -8.97 6.14
N PRO A 224 7.60 -10.09 6.06
CA PRO A 224 9.06 -10.07 5.87
C PRO A 224 9.53 -9.28 4.64
N ALA A 225 8.79 -9.33 3.53
CA ALA A 225 9.15 -8.62 2.31
C ALA A 225 8.88 -7.11 2.44
N VAL A 226 7.80 -6.73 3.13
CA VAL A 226 7.47 -5.33 3.42
C VAL A 226 8.51 -4.70 4.34
N MET A 227 8.97 -5.42 5.36
CA MET A 227 9.99 -4.94 6.30
C MET A 227 11.35 -4.64 5.66
N GLN A 228 11.62 -5.22 4.48
CA GLN A 228 12.86 -5.04 3.74
C GLN A 228 12.79 -3.90 2.71
N LEU A 229 11.66 -3.17 2.66
CA LEU A 229 11.54 -1.93 1.90
C LEU A 229 12.29 -0.77 2.59
N GLU A 230 12.34 0.37 1.89
CA GLU A 230 12.89 1.61 2.43
C GLU A 230 12.08 2.10 3.65
N VAL A 231 12.72 2.87 4.53
CA VAL A 231 12.14 3.31 5.82
C VAL A 231 10.82 4.04 5.63
N GLU A 232 10.74 4.90 4.61
CA GLU A 232 9.56 5.68 4.28
C GLU A 232 8.38 4.78 3.87
N GLU A 233 8.67 3.69 3.17
CA GLU A 233 7.66 2.75 2.67
C GLU A 233 7.16 1.84 3.80
N VAL A 234 8.05 1.36 4.66
CA VAL A 234 7.69 0.64 5.89
C VAL A 234 6.83 1.53 6.79
N THR A 235 7.18 2.81 6.89
CA THR A 235 6.42 3.81 7.66
C THR A 235 5.02 3.99 7.09
N ALA A 236 4.89 4.16 5.77
CA ALA A 236 3.59 4.29 5.11
C ALA A 236 2.73 3.02 5.30
N ALA A 237 3.35 1.84 5.15
CA ALA A 237 2.70 0.55 5.33
C ALA A 237 2.12 0.37 6.73
N PHE A 238 2.90 0.67 7.78
CA PHE A 238 2.44 0.55 9.15
C PHE A 238 1.42 1.62 9.53
N GLN A 239 1.53 2.85 9.01
CA GLN A 239 0.49 3.86 9.19
C GLN A 239 -0.85 3.41 8.60
N GLN A 240 -0.82 2.75 7.45
CA GLN A 240 -2.03 2.22 6.84
C GLN A 240 -2.66 1.12 7.72
N LEU A 241 -1.86 0.17 8.21
CA LEU A 241 -2.34 -0.88 9.13
C LEU A 241 -2.94 -0.30 10.41
N ILE A 242 -2.28 0.68 11.03
CA ILE A 242 -2.75 1.32 12.28
C ILE A 242 -4.05 2.10 12.05
N ARG A 243 -4.21 2.77 10.90
CA ARG A 243 -5.41 3.56 10.57
C ARG A 243 -6.58 2.71 10.09
N SER A 244 -6.35 1.43 9.81
CA SER A 244 -7.42 0.54 9.38
C SER A 244 -8.54 0.46 10.41
N LYS A 245 -9.78 0.52 9.93
CA LYS A 245 -10.99 0.34 10.76
C LYS A 245 -11.29 -1.13 11.05
N ALA A 246 -10.77 -2.03 10.23
CA ALA A 246 -10.97 -3.47 10.35
C ALA A 246 -9.65 -4.18 10.08
N PRO A 247 -8.62 -3.96 10.94
CA PRO A 247 -7.29 -4.48 10.69
C PRO A 247 -7.29 -6.02 10.78
N THR A 248 -6.65 -6.68 9.81
CA THR A 248 -6.42 -8.13 9.84
C THR A 248 -5.47 -8.53 10.98
N LEU A 249 -4.54 -7.65 11.34
CA LEU A 249 -3.61 -7.81 12.47
C LEU A 249 -3.76 -6.63 13.42
N SER A 250 -4.04 -6.92 14.70
CA SER A 250 -4.00 -5.88 15.72
C SER A 250 -2.57 -5.39 15.98
N ILE A 251 -2.43 -4.20 16.57
CA ILE A 251 -1.09 -3.63 16.87
C ILE A 251 -0.27 -4.51 17.83
N PRO A 252 -0.84 -5.08 18.92
CA PRO A 252 -0.10 -6.04 19.74
C PRO A 252 0.36 -7.26 18.95
N GLU A 253 -0.46 -7.80 18.07
CA GLU A 253 -0.08 -8.93 17.21
C GLU A 253 1.03 -8.53 16.27
N LEU A 254 0.92 -7.41 15.55
CA LEU A 254 1.98 -6.92 14.67
C LEU A 254 3.31 -6.80 15.42
N LEU A 255 3.32 -6.14 16.58
CA LEU A 255 4.54 -6.01 17.39
C LEU A 255 5.09 -7.38 17.84
N THR A 256 4.21 -8.33 18.20
CA THR A 256 4.60 -9.69 18.60
C THR A 256 5.23 -10.44 17.43
N GLU A 257 4.57 -10.44 16.28
CA GLU A 257 5.06 -11.10 15.04
C GLU A 257 6.40 -10.50 14.58
N LEU A 258 6.60 -9.18 14.72
CA LEU A 258 7.89 -8.55 14.43
C LEU A 258 9.02 -9.06 15.33
N HIS A 259 8.74 -9.43 16.58
CA HIS A 259 9.72 -10.07 17.46
C HIS A 259 9.98 -11.52 17.03
N HIS A 260 8.94 -12.23 16.58
CA HIS A 260 9.07 -13.61 16.09
C HIS A 260 9.85 -13.74 14.78
N MET A 261 10.09 -12.65 14.06
CA MET A 261 10.99 -12.64 12.89
C MET A 261 12.45 -12.99 13.24
N ASN A 262 12.85 -12.81 14.49
CA ASN A 262 14.20 -13.07 14.98
C ASN A 262 14.18 -13.77 16.33
N ASN A 263 14.61 -15.02 16.37
CA ASN A 263 14.83 -15.76 17.61
C ASN A 263 16.28 -16.25 17.69
N GLY A 264 16.61 -16.97 18.78
CA GLY A 264 17.97 -17.45 19.02
C GLY A 264 18.46 -18.50 18.01
N THR A 265 17.56 -19.14 17.25
CA THR A 265 17.89 -20.24 16.33
C THR A 265 17.79 -19.86 14.85
N GLU A 266 16.85 -19.00 14.50
CA GLU A 266 16.53 -18.64 13.12
C GLU A 266 16.15 -17.15 13.01
N ASN A 267 16.59 -16.55 11.91
CA ASN A 267 16.25 -15.18 11.55
C ASN A 267 15.57 -15.21 10.18
N ILE A 268 14.25 -14.98 10.17
CA ILE A 268 13.43 -14.91 8.95
C ILE A 268 13.87 -13.71 8.10
N VAL A 269 14.19 -12.60 8.76
CA VAL A 269 14.78 -11.40 8.15
C VAL A 269 16.04 -10.98 8.91
N PRO A 270 17.00 -10.30 8.26
CA PRO A 270 18.12 -9.71 8.97
C PRO A 270 17.66 -8.79 10.12
N VAL A 271 18.24 -8.96 11.31
CA VAL A 271 17.85 -8.27 12.56
C VAL A 271 17.72 -6.75 12.40
N LYS A 272 18.52 -6.13 11.51
CA LYS A 272 18.45 -4.70 11.21
C LYS A 272 17.07 -4.23 10.72
N PHE A 273 16.36 -5.06 9.94
CA PHE A 273 15.06 -4.71 9.38
C PHE A 273 13.96 -4.82 10.45
N SER A 274 13.99 -5.85 11.29
CA SER A 274 13.10 -5.94 12.45
C SER A 274 13.33 -4.80 13.44
N MET A 275 14.59 -4.44 13.67
CA MET A 275 14.94 -3.29 14.50
C MET A 275 14.39 -1.98 13.93
N GLN A 276 14.52 -1.76 12.62
CA GLN A 276 13.95 -0.62 11.91
C GLN A 276 12.42 -0.60 12.02
N ALA A 277 11.76 -1.72 11.74
CA ALA A 277 10.31 -1.86 11.83
C ALA A 277 9.78 -1.55 13.25
N LEU A 278 10.43 -2.08 14.29
CA LEU A 278 10.08 -1.75 15.68
C LEU A 278 10.28 -0.26 15.97
N ASN A 279 11.40 0.34 15.55
CA ASN A 279 11.64 1.78 15.74
C ASN A 279 10.58 2.64 15.05
N VAL A 280 10.14 2.25 13.85
CA VAL A 280 9.05 2.90 13.11
C VAL A 280 7.75 2.87 13.94
N LEU A 281 7.38 1.72 14.51
CA LEU A 281 6.18 1.60 15.36
C LEU A 281 6.31 2.40 16.67
N PHE A 282 7.49 2.42 17.30
CA PHE A 282 7.76 3.27 18.46
C PHE A 282 7.63 4.77 18.15
N GLY A 283 8.05 5.17 16.94
CA GLY A 283 7.83 6.53 16.42
C GLY A 283 6.36 6.87 16.20
N MET A 284 5.48 5.87 16.09
CA MET A 284 4.04 6.02 15.93
C MET A 284 3.25 5.83 17.23
N ARG A 285 3.91 5.77 18.40
CA ARG A 285 3.26 5.50 19.71
C ARG A 285 2.08 6.40 20.07
N GLU A 286 2.00 7.61 19.50
CA GLU A 286 0.88 8.54 19.74
C GLU A 286 -0.40 8.14 18.98
N GLN A 287 -0.31 7.16 18.05
CA GLN A 287 -1.45 6.67 17.26
C GLN A 287 -2.18 5.49 17.91
N PHE A 288 -1.70 4.96 19.03
CA PHE A 288 -2.31 3.83 19.74
C PHE A 288 -2.03 3.88 21.26
N ASP A 289 -2.75 3.08 22.06
CA ASP A 289 -2.57 3.07 23.52
C ASP A 289 -1.18 2.52 23.90
N PRO A 290 -0.34 3.26 24.66
CA PRO A 290 0.95 2.76 25.11
C PRO A 290 0.91 1.45 25.91
N LYS A 291 -0.23 1.09 26.51
CA LYS A 291 -0.42 -0.21 27.19
C LYS A 291 -0.16 -1.41 26.27
N VAL A 292 -0.30 -1.24 24.95
CA VAL A 292 0.02 -2.25 23.95
C VAL A 292 1.44 -2.81 24.14
N TYR A 293 2.43 -1.98 24.46
CA TYR A 293 3.79 -2.45 24.71
C TYR A 293 3.87 -3.39 25.92
N GLY A 294 3.11 -3.10 26.98
CA GLY A 294 3.03 -3.96 28.15
C GLY A 294 2.42 -5.33 27.82
N ILE A 295 1.37 -5.35 27.00
CA ILE A 295 0.72 -6.58 26.53
C ILE A 295 1.72 -7.44 25.73
N VAL A 296 2.46 -6.82 24.80
CA VAL A 296 3.45 -7.52 23.96
C VAL A 296 4.59 -8.06 24.83
N ILE A 297 5.17 -7.24 25.71
CA ILE A 297 6.25 -7.68 26.59
C ILE A 297 5.79 -8.83 27.50
N GLN A 298 4.57 -8.76 28.02
CA GLN A 298 3.99 -9.84 28.83
C GLN A 298 3.86 -11.13 28.01
N ALA A 299 3.28 -11.05 26.82
CA ALA A 299 3.08 -12.21 25.95
C ALA A 299 4.41 -12.88 25.59
N LEU A 300 5.42 -12.10 25.21
CA LEU A 300 6.73 -12.61 24.83
C LEU A 300 7.49 -13.25 25.99
N VAL A 301 7.37 -12.73 27.22
CA VAL A 301 8.06 -13.32 28.38
C VAL A 301 7.34 -14.57 28.92
N GLU A 302 6.04 -14.70 28.64
CA GLU A 302 5.23 -15.87 29.04
C GLU A 302 5.28 -17.01 28.02
N GLU A 303 5.74 -16.74 26.81
CA GLU A 303 5.88 -17.73 25.77
C GLU A 303 6.90 -18.81 26.17
N SER A 304 6.58 -20.07 25.83
CA SER A 304 7.46 -21.20 26.11
C SER A 304 8.59 -21.25 25.09
N GLY A 305 9.83 -20.96 25.51
CA GLY A 305 11.00 -21.04 24.64
C GLY A 305 12.06 -20.01 24.98
N SER A 306 13.02 -19.83 24.07
CA SER A 306 13.99 -18.73 24.15
C SER A 306 13.33 -17.39 23.84
N LEU A 307 13.65 -16.36 24.61
CA LEU A 307 13.18 -15.00 24.35
C LEU A 307 13.61 -14.53 22.94
N PRO A 308 12.76 -13.75 22.24
CA PRO A 308 13.13 -13.17 20.95
C PRO A 308 14.36 -12.28 21.03
N THR A 309 15.17 -12.26 19.98
CA THR A 309 16.47 -11.56 19.95
C THR A 309 16.37 -10.06 20.28
N LEU A 310 15.25 -9.42 19.93
CA LEU A 310 15.01 -7.99 20.15
C LEU A 310 14.22 -7.68 21.44
N PHE A 311 13.88 -8.68 22.24
CA PHE A 311 13.05 -8.53 23.44
C PHE A 311 13.61 -7.47 24.41
N MET A 312 14.87 -7.62 24.84
CA MET A 312 15.45 -6.68 25.81
C MET A 312 15.63 -5.27 25.23
N ARG A 313 15.84 -5.13 23.92
CA ARG A 313 15.85 -3.82 23.26
C ARG A 313 14.51 -3.12 23.44
N THR A 314 13.41 -3.83 23.21
CA THR A 314 12.05 -3.32 23.39
C THR A 314 11.78 -2.94 24.84
N VAL A 315 12.18 -3.77 25.82
CA VAL A 315 12.04 -3.43 27.24
C VAL A 315 12.83 -2.15 27.60
N ILE A 316 14.07 -2.02 27.13
CA ILE A 316 14.89 -0.81 27.33
C ILE A 316 14.19 0.42 26.74
N GLN A 317 13.64 0.30 25.53
CA GLN A 317 12.98 1.41 24.86
C GLN A 317 11.70 1.82 25.59
N VAL A 318 10.89 0.85 26.04
CA VAL A 318 9.68 1.11 26.84
C VAL A 318 10.00 1.82 28.15
N VAL A 319 11.02 1.39 28.88
CA VAL A 319 11.40 2.01 30.16
C VAL A 319 11.90 3.44 29.98
N LYS A 320 12.53 3.76 28.84
CA LYS A 320 13.00 5.12 28.50
C LYS A 320 11.90 6.03 27.99
N GLU A 321 11.04 5.53 27.09
CA GLU A 321 10.08 6.35 26.34
C GLU A 321 8.65 6.28 26.90
N VAL A 322 8.33 5.28 27.73
CA VAL A 322 6.99 5.07 28.30
C VAL A 322 7.07 4.89 29.82
N PRO A 323 7.40 5.95 30.60
CA PRO A 323 7.64 5.85 32.04
C PRO A 323 6.50 5.22 32.86
N ARG A 324 5.26 5.34 32.37
CA ARG A 324 4.06 4.75 33.01
C ARG A 324 4.08 3.22 33.06
N LEU A 325 4.89 2.56 32.24
CA LEU A 325 5.05 1.11 32.24
C LEU A 325 6.22 0.64 33.11
N CYS A 326 7.04 1.54 33.66
CA CYS A 326 8.21 1.17 34.46
C CYS A 326 7.85 0.31 35.67
N ASP A 327 6.80 0.66 36.42
CA ASP A 327 6.35 -0.14 37.56
C ASP A 327 5.98 -1.57 37.15
N PHE A 328 5.28 -1.72 36.01
CA PHE A 328 4.96 -3.04 35.46
C PHE A 328 6.22 -3.83 35.11
N ILE A 329 7.20 -3.21 34.46
CA ILE A 329 8.48 -3.86 34.11
C ILE A 329 9.20 -4.33 35.38
N VAL A 330 9.32 -3.47 36.39
CA VAL A 330 10.06 -3.79 37.62
C VAL A 330 9.34 -4.82 38.49
N MET A 331 8.01 -4.74 38.58
CA MET A 331 7.25 -5.61 39.48
C MET A 331 6.86 -6.95 38.86
N GLN A 332 6.76 -7.04 37.53
CA GLN A 332 6.28 -8.25 36.85
C GLN A 332 7.30 -8.87 35.90
N ILE A 333 7.97 -8.05 35.07
CA ILE A 333 8.84 -8.55 34.00
C ILE A 333 10.22 -8.94 34.55
N LEU A 334 10.94 -8.02 35.22
CA LEU A 334 12.27 -8.32 35.75
C LEU A 334 12.29 -9.54 36.70
N PRO A 335 11.35 -9.71 37.64
CA PRO A 335 11.28 -10.91 38.47
C PRO A 335 11.09 -12.21 37.67
N ARG A 336 10.39 -12.16 36.53
CA ARG A 336 10.25 -13.32 35.62
C ARG A 336 11.55 -13.62 34.90
N LEU A 337 12.25 -12.60 34.41
CA LEU A 337 13.56 -12.75 33.78
C LEU A 337 14.60 -13.35 34.73
N VAL A 338 14.55 -12.98 36.02
CA VAL A 338 15.38 -13.62 37.05
C VAL A 338 15.05 -15.12 37.17
N ARG A 339 13.77 -15.49 37.20
CA ARG A 339 13.36 -16.91 37.24
C ARG A 339 13.71 -17.69 35.97
N GLN A 340 13.83 -17.01 34.84
CA GLN A 340 14.26 -17.58 33.56
C GLN A 340 15.79 -17.60 33.42
N GLU A 341 16.54 -17.18 34.45
CA GLU A 341 18.00 -17.23 34.47
C GLU A 341 18.65 -16.53 33.27
N VAL A 342 18.14 -15.34 32.91
CA VAL A 342 18.61 -14.57 31.73
C VAL A 342 20.09 -14.22 31.76
N TRP A 343 20.77 -14.37 32.90
CA TRP A 343 22.24 -14.25 33.01
C TRP A 343 23.00 -15.34 32.25
N SER A 344 22.32 -16.41 31.81
CA SER A 344 22.92 -17.46 30.98
C SER A 344 23.15 -17.02 29.53
N ASP A 345 22.52 -15.93 29.10
CA ASP A 345 22.70 -15.30 27.79
C ASP A 345 23.29 -13.89 27.98
N ASP A 346 24.54 -13.69 27.56
CA ASP A 346 25.27 -12.43 27.73
C ASP A 346 24.55 -11.21 27.11
N VAL A 347 23.80 -11.41 26.03
CA VAL A 347 23.07 -10.34 25.33
C VAL A 347 21.83 -9.96 26.14
N MET A 348 21.06 -10.96 26.59
CA MET A 348 19.89 -10.74 27.44
C MET A 348 20.30 -10.14 28.80
N TRP A 349 21.39 -10.63 29.37
CA TRP A 349 21.93 -10.15 30.64
C TRP A 349 22.37 -8.69 30.57
N ARG A 350 23.10 -8.31 29.51
CA ARG A 350 23.46 -6.91 29.28
C ARG A 350 22.21 -6.03 29.16
N GLY A 351 21.20 -6.51 28.46
CA GLY A 351 19.91 -5.82 28.38
C GLY A 351 19.25 -5.64 29.75
N PHE A 352 19.27 -6.69 30.56
CA PHE A 352 18.70 -6.70 31.92
C PHE A 352 19.39 -5.66 32.80
N MET A 353 20.72 -5.60 32.74
CA MET A 353 21.51 -4.63 33.49
C MET A 353 21.21 -3.18 33.08
N ILE A 354 21.01 -2.91 31.79
CA ILE A 354 20.62 -1.56 31.32
C ILE A 354 19.25 -1.16 31.86
N VAL A 355 18.27 -2.09 31.82
CA VAL A 355 16.93 -1.84 32.37
C VAL A 355 17.02 -1.60 33.88
N LEU A 356 17.76 -2.45 34.59
CA LEU A 356 17.92 -2.36 36.03
C LEU A 356 18.56 -1.02 36.43
N GLN A 357 19.62 -0.60 35.75
CA GLN A 357 20.28 0.69 35.96
C GLN A 357 19.31 1.87 35.76
N HIS A 358 18.50 1.84 34.71
CA HIS A 358 17.50 2.88 34.48
C HIS A 358 16.43 2.87 35.59
N THR A 359 15.98 1.69 36.00
CA THR A 359 14.95 1.57 37.04
C THR A 359 15.47 1.96 38.43
N PHE A 360 16.77 1.82 38.72
CA PHE A 360 17.36 2.31 39.96
C PHE A 360 17.26 3.83 40.13
N ALA A 361 17.31 4.58 39.03
CA ALA A 361 17.19 6.04 39.05
C ALA A 361 15.77 6.52 39.36
N SER A 362 14.74 5.72 39.07
CA SER A 362 13.33 6.15 39.17
C SER A 362 12.46 5.32 40.13
N HIS A 363 12.82 4.06 40.38
CA HIS A 363 12.05 3.06 41.14
C HIS A 363 12.98 2.19 42.01
N SER A 364 13.84 2.84 42.79
CA SER A 364 14.93 2.19 43.56
C SER A 364 14.47 1.03 44.45
N GLY A 365 13.30 1.13 45.08
CA GLY A 365 12.75 0.06 45.93
C GLY A 365 12.39 -1.21 45.14
N GLY A 366 11.79 -1.06 43.97
CA GLY A 366 11.47 -2.21 43.10
C GLY A 366 12.72 -2.81 42.47
N ALA A 367 13.67 -1.98 42.04
CA ALA A 367 14.96 -2.43 41.53
C ALA A 367 15.78 -3.18 42.59
N ALA A 368 15.77 -2.71 43.85
CA ALA A 368 16.40 -3.40 44.98
C ALA A 368 15.73 -4.74 45.28
N ARG A 369 14.40 -4.84 45.16
CA ARG A 369 13.68 -6.11 45.25
C ARG A 369 14.16 -7.11 44.19
N VAL A 370 14.31 -6.66 42.94
CA VAL A 370 14.80 -7.52 41.85
C VAL A 370 16.22 -7.99 42.12
N LEU A 371 17.13 -7.10 42.58
CA LEU A 371 18.48 -7.51 42.98
C LEU A 371 18.46 -8.59 44.06
N ALA A 372 17.59 -8.45 45.08
CA ALA A 372 17.48 -9.43 46.15
C ALA A 372 16.99 -10.82 45.68
N MET A 373 16.46 -10.94 44.46
CA MET A 373 16.05 -12.21 43.87
C MET A 373 17.19 -12.92 43.11
N LEU A 374 18.29 -12.24 42.81
CA LEU A 374 19.41 -12.83 42.09
C LEU A 374 20.13 -13.88 42.96
N PRO A 375 20.69 -14.94 42.35
CA PRO A 375 21.62 -15.84 43.03
C PRO A 375 22.82 -15.06 43.59
N MET A 376 23.39 -15.52 44.71
CA MET A 376 24.50 -14.84 45.39
C MET A 376 25.68 -14.52 44.47
N SER A 377 26.05 -15.43 43.57
CA SER A 377 27.14 -15.20 42.61
C SER A 377 26.87 -14.02 41.68
N GLN A 378 25.66 -13.96 41.11
CA GLN A 378 25.26 -12.87 40.20
C GLN A 378 25.11 -11.55 40.96
N LEU A 379 24.58 -11.60 42.18
CA LEU A 379 24.43 -10.41 43.02
C LEU A 379 25.80 -9.81 43.38
N GLU A 380 26.78 -10.64 43.76
CA GLU A 380 28.14 -10.19 44.08
C GLU A 380 28.77 -9.48 42.88
N ASP A 381 28.73 -10.10 41.70
CA ASP A 381 29.27 -9.53 40.47
C ASP A 381 28.63 -8.17 40.12
N VAL A 382 27.30 -8.09 40.23
CA VAL A 382 26.56 -6.85 39.99
C VAL A 382 26.94 -5.75 40.99
N LEU A 383 27.10 -6.08 42.27
CA LEU A 383 27.46 -5.11 43.31
C LEU A 383 28.94 -4.69 43.27
N VAL A 384 29.80 -5.49 42.63
CA VAL A 384 31.18 -5.08 42.30
C VAL A 384 31.17 -4.05 41.18
N GLN A 385 30.36 -4.27 40.14
CA GLN A 385 30.24 -3.35 39.00
C GLN A 385 29.51 -2.05 39.36
N HIS A 386 28.53 -2.12 40.27
CA HIS A 386 27.73 -0.98 40.72
C HIS A 386 27.74 -0.83 42.25
N PRO A 387 28.83 -0.33 42.86
CA PRO A 387 28.96 -0.19 44.31
C PRO A 387 27.87 0.67 44.96
N ASP A 388 27.37 1.68 44.24
CA ASP A 388 26.35 2.62 44.73
C ASP A 388 25.01 1.94 45.03
N TRP A 389 24.70 0.82 44.38
CA TRP A 389 23.46 0.07 44.59
C TRP A 389 23.43 -0.66 45.95
N LYS A 390 24.60 -0.87 46.58
CA LYS A 390 24.70 -1.51 47.91
C LYS A 390 23.92 -0.74 48.97
N ALA A 391 23.97 0.59 48.94
CA ALA A 391 23.27 1.42 49.92
C ALA A 391 21.75 1.24 49.82
N GLN A 392 21.22 1.29 48.59
CA GLN A 392 19.79 1.14 48.32
C GLN A 392 19.28 -0.27 48.61
N LEU A 393 20.08 -1.30 48.33
CA LEU A 393 19.75 -2.69 48.68
C LEU A 393 19.67 -2.88 50.20
N ARG A 394 20.64 -2.35 50.96
CA ARG A 394 20.61 -2.40 52.44
C ARG A 394 19.39 -1.72 53.01
N GLU A 395 19.06 -0.53 52.50
CA GLU A 395 17.87 0.20 52.92
C GLU A 395 16.58 -0.57 52.62
N PHE A 396 16.49 -1.22 51.46
CA PHE A 396 15.37 -2.08 51.12
C PHE A 396 15.24 -3.28 52.08
N MET A 397 16.34 -3.98 52.39
CA MET A 397 16.32 -5.12 53.32
C MET A 397 15.94 -4.70 54.74
N ALA A 398 16.40 -3.53 55.20
CA ALA A 398 16.04 -3.01 56.53
C ALA A 398 14.55 -2.68 56.69
N ARG A 399 13.83 -2.49 55.57
CA ARG A 399 12.39 -2.21 55.55
C ARG A 399 11.52 -3.46 55.40
N GLN A 400 12.10 -4.64 55.12
CA GLN A 400 11.37 -5.89 55.05
C GLN A 400 11.06 -6.41 56.47
N PRO A 401 9.86 -6.95 56.72
CA PRO A 401 9.57 -7.61 58.00
C PRO A 401 10.48 -8.83 58.20
N PRO A 402 10.82 -9.18 59.45
CA PRO A 402 11.75 -10.26 59.78
C PRO A 402 11.26 -11.65 59.36
#